data_AF-A0A8S1QYC9-F1
#
_entry.id   AF-A0A8S1QYC9-F1
#
_cell.length_a   1.000
_cell.length_b   1.000
_cell.length_c   1.000
_cell.angle_alpha   90.00
_cell.angle_beta   90.00
_cell.angle_gamma   90.00
#
_symmetry.space_group_name_H-M   'P 1'
#
loop_
_entity.id
_entity.type
_entity.pdbx_description
1 polymer ?
#
loop_
_entity_poly.entity_id
_entity_poly.type
_entity_poly.pdbx_seq_one_letter_code
_entity_poly.pdbx_strand_id
1 'polypeptide(L)'
;MSIIAIFKNCYEHFKGKFSKNYIPAQTPKMHSKKKVLVLDLDETLVHCEFKENNNFQHEALLKVIHKGQEYKIYLRTRPYLNQFLLEASRDYELIIFTAGYEVYCEKVLAYIDKDSLISDYYARGSCQFINGVCFKDLSLLDRPMEDVIFIDNNPNAFDRCQENGLLIPSYLDSEDDDCLLRLIPFLKFLSKKKDLRPIAQHLHQYENNIGATLFTETQKTLEIQQEAIDEDTLSEGNVVKKENDITDLDIKHKKTQTHFEAVCKVSNKIRSATLFSG
;
A
#
# COMPACT_ATOMS: atom_id res chain seq x y z
N MET A 1 -16.04 -32.20 -4.88
CA MET A 1 -15.97 -31.01 -4.00
C MET A 1 -16.33 -29.79 -4.82
N SER A 2 -17.14 -28.86 -4.31
CA SER A 2 -17.39 -27.58 -4.98
C SER A 2 -16.07 -26.80 -5.12
N ILE A 3 -15.90 -26.03 -6.20
CA ILE A 3 -14.77 -25.10 -6.37
C ILE A 3 -14.59 -24.20 -5.13
N ILE A 4 -15.70 -23.76 -4.53
CA ILE A 4 -15.70 -22.96 -3.29
C ILE A 4 -15.09 -23.74 -2.12
N ALA A 5 -15.32 -25.05 -2.03
CA ALA A 5 -14.75 -25.90 -0.99
C ALA A 5 -13.25 -26.14 -1.21
N ILE A 6 -12.78 -26.16 -2.47
CA ILE A 6 -11.35 -26.23 -2.80
C ILE A 6 -10.67 -24.91 -2.42
N PHE A 7 -11.26 -23.76 -2.76
CA PHE A 7 -10.74 -22.45 -2.34
C PHE A 7 -10.74 -22.30 -0.82
N LYS A 8 -11.80 -22.71 -0.12
CA LYS A 8 -11.84 -22.72 1.35
C LYS A 8 -10.76 -23.61 1.97
N ASN A 9 -10.55 -24.81 1.44
CA ASN A 9 -9.50 -25.69 1.94
C ASN A 9 -8.09 -25.17 1.64
N CYS A 10 -7.87 -24.54 0.48
CA CYS A 10 -6.62 -23.85 0.18
C CYS A 10 -6.41 -22.65 1.12
N TYR A 11 -7.44 -21.83 1.33
CA TYR A 11 -7.41 -20.68 2.24
C TYR A 11 -7.13 -21.11 3.69
N GLU A 12 -7.80 -22.14 4.22
CA GLU A 12 -7.53 -22.70 5.54
C GLU A 12 -6.13 -23.33 5.64
N HIS A 13 -5.61 -23.89 4.54
CA HIS A 13 -4.23 -24.40 4.47
C HIS A 13 -3.17 -23.27 4.56
N PHE A 14 -3.47 -22.07 4.02
CA PHE A 14 -2.63 -20.88 4.19
C PHE A 14 -2.81 -20.21 5.56
N LYS A 15 -4.02 -20.22 6.12
CA LYS A 15 -4.37 -19.67 7.44
C LYS A 15 -3.65 -20.37 8.60
N GLY A 16 -3.27 -21.64 8.42
CA GLY A 16 -2.51 -22.42 9.40
C GLY A 16 -1.05 -21.97 9.63
N LYS A 17 -0.61 -20.85 9.05
CA LYS A 17 0.77 -20.36 9.13
C LYS A 17 0.89 -18.90 9.57
N PHE A 18 -0.08 -18.32 10.29
CA PHE A 18 0.19 -17.05 10.99
C PHE A 18 1.48 -17.20 11.80
N SER A 19 2.48 -16.39 11.48
CA SER A 19 3.72 -16.39 12.24
C SER A 19 3.45 -15.80 13.62
N LYS A 20 4.30 -16.12 14.61
CA LYS A 20 4.15 -15.61 15.99
C LYS A 20 4.26 -14.07 16.11
N ASN A 21 4.58 -13.36 15.03
CA ASN A 21 4.93 -11.94 15.09
C ASN A 21 3.72 -10.99 15.12
N TYR A 22 2.58 -11.39 14.56
CA TYR A 22 1.34 -10.60 14.60
C TYR A 22 0.14 -11.53 14.61
N ILE A 23 -0.83 -11.23 15.48
CA ILE A 23 -2.07 -11.99 15.60
C ILE A 23 -3.20 -11.02 15.25
N PRO A 24 -3.92 -11.22 14.13
CA PRO A 24 -5.06 -10.40 13.80
C PRO A 24 -6.12 -10.39 14.89
N ALA A 25 -6.93 -9.33 14.92
CA ALA A 25 -8.06 -9.22 15.82
C ALA A 25 -8.93 -10.48 15.74
N GLN A 26 -9.26 -11.08 16.89
CA GLN A 26 -10.20 -12.19 16.91
C GLN A 26 -11.56 -11.67 16.48
N THR A 27 -11.95 -11.91 15.23
CA THR A 27 -13.29 -11.57 14.75
C THR A 27 -14.32 -12.35 15.57
N PRO A 28 -15.41 -11.72 16.02
CA PRO A 28 -16.58 -12.46 16.46
C PRO A 28 -17.02 -13.36 15.30
N LYS A 29 -16.95 -14.69 15.52
CA LYS A 29 -17.38 -15.71 14.55
C LYS A 29 -18.83 -15.43 14.15
N MET A 30 -19.01 -15.17 12.85
CA MET A 30 -20.30 -15.08 12.13
C MET A 30 -21.24 -13.93 12.53
N HIS A 31 -21.64 -13.12 11.54
CA HIS A 31 -22.66 -12.05 11.61
C HIS A 31 -22.24 -10.66 12.13
N SER A 32 -21.01 -10.22 11.84
CA SER A 32 -20.75 -8.78 11.83
C SER A 32 -21.62 -8.14 10.72
N LYS A 33 -22.53 -7.22 11.07
CA LYS A 33 -23.25 -6.37 10.10
C LYS A 33 -22.35 -5.28 9.48
N LYS A 34 -21.05 -5.27 9.82
CA LYS A 34 -20.11 -4.27 9.33
C LYS A 34 -19.83 -4.49 7.85
N LYS A 35 -19.58 -3.39 7.16
CA LYS A 35 -19.00 -3.40 5.82
C LYS A 35 -17.54 -3.85 5.90
N VAL A 36 -16.87 -4.02 4.76
CA VAL A 36 -15.47 -4.44 4.71
C VAL A 36 -14.63 -3.33 4.11
N LEU A 37 -13.59 -2.91 4.83
CA LEU A 37 -12.64 -1.92 4.38
C LEU A 37 -11.29 -2.60 4.19
N VAL A 38 -10.90 -2.75 2.93
CA VAL A 38 -9.60 -3.27 2.52
C VAL A 38 -8.68 -2.09 2.29
N LEU A 39 -7.49 -2.11 2.91
CA LEU A 39 -6.51 -1.03 2.84
C LEU A 39 -5.18 -1.57 2.37
N ASP A 40 -4.55 -0.87 1.43
CA ASP A 40 -3.11 -1.01 1.21
C ASP A 40 -2.31 -0.45 2.40
N LEU A 41 -1.01 -0.78 2.46
CA LEU A 41 -0.12 -0.42 3.58
C LEU A 41 0.84 0.72 3.19
N ASP A 42 1.70 0.45 2.22
CA ASP A 42 2.81 1.32 1.81
C ASP A 42 2.27 2.51 1.00
N GLU A 43 2.74 3.72 1.31
CA GLU A 43 2.22 4.98 0.74
C GLU A 43 0.71 5.20 0.95
N THR A 44 0.04 4.36 1.73
CA THR A 44 -1.38 4.46 2.07
C THR A 44 -1.58 4.75 3.56
N LEU A 45 -1.05 3.88 4.45
CA LEU A 45 -1.11 4.03 5.90
C LEU A 45 0.24 4.42 6.52
N VAL A 46 1.34 4.01 5.89
CA VAL A 46 2.71 4.28 6.33
C VAL A 46 3.58 4.65 5.14
N HIS A 47 4.72 5.29 5.40
CA HIS A 47 5.82 5.38 4.45
C HIS A 47 7.07 4.78 5.10
N CYS A 48 7.79 3.96 4.34
CA CYS A 48 8.94 3.22 4.83
C CYS A 48 10.17 3.42 3.93
N GLU A 49 11.32 3.64 4.54
CA GLU A 49 12.62 3.55 3.87
C GLU A 49 13.40 2.33 4.37
N PHE A 50 14.13 1.67 3.46
CA PHE A 50 14.95 0.48 3.77
C PHE A 50 16.45 0.79 3.88
N LYS A 51 16.80 2.08 3.79
CA LYS A 51 18.15 2.60 3.94
C LYS A 51 18.10 3.80 4.87
N GLU A 52 19.21 4.02 5.56
CA GLU A 52 19.32 5.18 6.43
C GLU A 52 19.37 6.46 5.59
N ASN A 53 18.48 7.41 5.92
CA ASN A 53 18.39 8.69 5.25
C ASN A 53 18.17 9.78 6.28
N ASN A 54 19.16 10.66 6.42
CA ASN A 54 19.12 11.77 7.38
C ASN A 54 18.02 12.80 7.08
N ASN A 55 17.46 12.79 5.86
CA ASN A 55 16.36 13.67 5.48
C ASN A 55 14.98 13.05 5.73
N PHE A 56 14.91 11.76 6.06
CA PHE A 56 13.66 11.07 6.34
C PHE A 56 13.40 11.03 7.86
N GLN A 57 12.37 11.74 8.28
CA GLN A 57 11.96 11.80 9.69
C GLN A 57 11.10 10.59 10.03
N HIS A 58 11.75 9.44 10.25
CA HIS A 58 11.09 8.23 10.71
C HIS A 58 10.73 8.35 12.21
N GLU A 59 9.60 7.75 12.60
CA GLU A 59 9.17 7.63 13.99
C GLU A 59 9.64 6.32 14.64
N ALA A 60 9.91 5.30 13.83
CA ALA A 60 10.32 3.98 14.31
C ALA A 60 11.37 3.33 13.42
N LEU A 61 12.24 2.54 14.04
CA LEU A 61 13.19 1.66 13.37
C LEU A 61 12.80 0.21 13.68
N LEU A 62 12.23 -0.48 12.69
CA LEU A 62 11.87 -1.88 12.79
C LEU A 62 12.98 -2.75 12.18
N LYS A 63 13.09 -3.99 12.68
CA LYS A 63 14.04 -4.99 12.19
C LYS A 63 13.31 -6.24 11.79
N VAL A 64 13.60 -6.73 10.59
CA VAL A 64 12.98 -7.93 10.01
C VAL A 64 14.04 -8.86 9.48
N ILE A 65 13.84 -10.16 9.68
CA ILE A 65 14.71 -11.18 9.11
C ILE A 65 13.98 -11.80 7.93
N HIS A 66 14.58 -11.73 6.74
CA HIS A 66 14.07 -12.36 5.53
C HIS A 66 15.19 -13.15 4.87
N LYS A 67 14.95 -14.43 4.58
CA LYS A 67 15.94 -15.34 3.95
C LYS A 67 17.32 -15.34 4.67
N GLY A 68 17.31 -15.23 6.00
CA GLY A 68 18.54 -15.25 6.82
C GLY A 68 19.28 -13.92 6.93
N GLN A 69 18.78 -12.85 6.30
CA GLN A 69 19.37 -11.51 6.38
C GLN A 69 18.48 -10.57 7.20
N GLU A 70 19.11 -9.75 8.06
CA GLU A 70 18.43 -8.65 8.77
C GLU A 70 18.30 -7.43 7.86
N TYR A 71 17.10 -6.86 7.82
CA TYR A 71 16.79 -5.61 7.15
C TYR A 71 16.24 -4.62 8.17
N LYS A 72 16.66 -3.36 8.01
CA LYS A 72 16.17 -2.23 8.79
C LYS A 72 15.06 -1.52 8.01
N ILE A 73 13.99 -1.16 8.71
CA ILE A 73 12.87 -0.41 8.16
C ILE A 73 12.75 0.86 8.99
N TYR A 74 12.98 2.00 8.35
CA TYR A 74 12.69 3.31 8.91
C TYR A 74 11.25 3.60 8.55
N LEU A 75 10.37 3.69 9.54
CA LEU A 75 8.92 3.81 9.34
C LEU A 75 8.43 5.17 9.81
N ARG A 76 7.51 5.76 9.05
CA ARG A 76 6.67 6.90 9.44
C ARG A 76 5.21 6.54 9.22
N THR A 77 4.36 6.79 10.22
CA THR A 77 2.91 6.62 10.05
C THR A 77 2.32 7.82 9.34
N ARG A 78 1.31 7.57 8.49
CA ARG A 78 0.55 8.66 7.90
C ARG A 78 -0.21 9.42 9.00
N PRO A 79 -0.24 10.76 8.97
CA PRO A 79 -0.96 11.51 9.99
C PRO A 79 -2.41 11.03 10.14
N TYR A 80 -2.91 11.08 11.37
CA TYR A 80 -4.24 10.63 11.79
C TYR A 80 -4.50 9.11 11.70
N LEU A 81 -3.48 8.27 11.47
CA LEU A 81 -3.65 6.81 11.33
C LEU A 81 -4.42 6.15 12.49
N ASN A 82 -4.03 6.41 13.75
CA ASN A 82 -4.70 5.81 14.90
C ASN A 82 -6.20 6.22 14.97
N GLN A 83 -6.48 7.51 14.80
CA GLN A 83 -7.85 8.03 14.78
C GLN A 83 -8.66 7.40 13.64
N PHE A 84 -8.06 7.26 12.46
CA PHE A 84 -8.67 6.63 11.31
C PHE A 84 -9.03 5.16 11.57
N LEU A 85 -8.10 4.35 12.07
CA LEU A 85 -8.36 2.94 12.39
C LEU A 85 -9.47 2.80 13.45
N LEU A 86 -9.43 3.61 14.51
CA LEU A 86 -10.45 3.61 15.56
C LEU A 86 -11.84 3.97 15.02
N GLU A 87 -11.96 5.03 14.21
CA GLU A 87 -13.24 5.46 13.67
C GLU A 87 -13.76 4.49 12.60
N ALA A 88 -12.91 4.00 11.70
CA ALA A 88 -13.29 3.07 10.65
C ALA A 88 -13.71 1.70 11.21
N SER A 89 -13.00 1.20 12.23
CA SER A 89 -13.32 -0.11 12.85
C SER A 89 -14.71 -0.18 13.48
N ARG A 90 -15.39 0.94 13.72
CA ARG A 90 -16.78 0.95 14.23
C ARG A 90 -17.77 0.42 13.21
N ASP A 91 -17.59 0.81 11.95
CA ASP A 91 -18.51 0.52 10.85
C ASP A 91 -17.99 -0.57 9.89
N TYR A 92 -16.68 -0.84 9.94
CA TYR A 92 -15.99 -1.73 9.02
C TYR A 92 -15.21 -2.85 9.73
N GLU A 93 -15.20 -4.02 9.11
CA GLU A 93 -14.13 -5.01 9.27
C GLU A 93 -12.90 -4.50 8.51
N LEU A 94 -11.79 -4.28 9.22
CA LEU A 94 -10.56 -3.77 8.63
C LEU A 94 -9.68 -4.92 8.16
N ILE A 95 -9.29 -4.90 6.89
CA ILE A 95 -8.40 -5.89 6.27
C ILE A 95 -7.25 -5.18 5.58
N ILE A 96 -6.03 -5.66 5.77
CA ILE A 96 -4.86 -5.16 5.04
C ILE A 96 -4.62 -6.02 3.81
N PHE A 97 -4.37 -5.42 2.65
CA PHE A 97 -3.93 -6.13 1.44
C PHE A 97 -2.75 -5.39 0.82
N THR A 98 -1.53 -5.87 1.06
CA THR A 98 -0.28 -5.23 0.63
C THR A 98 0.51 -6.11 -0.36
N ALA A 99 1.28 -5.46 -1.23
CA ALA A 99 2.27 -6.11 -2.10
C ALA A 99 3.61 -6.42 -1.38
N GLY A 100 3.77 -5.95 -0.15
CA GLY A 100 4.93 -6.21 0.71
C GLY A 100 4.97 -7.63 1.25
N TYR A 101 6.18 -8.16 1.54
CA TYR A 101 6.30 -9.52 2.09
C TYR A 101 5.65 -9.64 3.48
N GLU A 102 5.22 -10.86 3.81
CA GLU A 102 4.56 -11.18 5.08
C GLU A 102 5.38 -10.74 6.31
N VAL A 103 6.68 -11.08 6.37
CA VAL A 103 7.54 -10.69 7.51
C VAL A 103 7.67 -9.17 7.71
N TYR A 104 7.52 -8.40 6.63
CA TYR A 104 7.50 -6.96 6.65
C TYR A 104 6.13 -6.47 7.16
N CYS A 105 5.05 -6.93 6.52
CA CYS A 105 3.68 -6.60 6.87
C CYS A 105 3.40 -6.84 8.36
N GLU A 106 3.66 -8.06 8.87
CA GLU A 106 3.46 -8.40 10.28
C GLU A 106 4.17 -7.44 11.24
N LYS A 107 5.38 -7.00 10.88
CA LYS A 107 6.20 -6.11 11.72
C LYS A 107 5.66 -4.69 11.73
N VAL A 108 5.15 -4.21 10.61
CA VAL A 108 4.46 -2.92 10.52
C VAL A 108 3.13 -2.97 11.27
N LEU A 109 2.32 -4.02 11.06
CA LEU A 109 1.03 -4.18 11.74
C LEU A 109 1.18 -4.25 13.26
N ALA A 110 2.18 -4.99 13.77
CA ALA A 110 2.50 -5.03 15.18
C ALA A 110 2.86 -3.65 15.78
N TYR A 111 3.30 -2.70 14.95
CA TYR A 111 3.61 -1.35 15.37
C TYR A 111 2.40 -0.40 15.28
N ILE A 112 1.59 -0.50 14.20
CA ILE A 112 0.49 0.44 13.93
C ILE A 112 -0.84 0.03 14.58
N ASP A 113 -1.14 -1.26 14.72
CA ASP A 113 -2.43 -1.75 15.21
C ASP A 113 -2.41 -2.05 16.72
N LYS A 114 -2.21 -1.00 17.52
CA LYS A 114 -2.05 -1.10 18.99
C LYS A 114 -3.31 -1.60 19.69
N ASP A 115 -4.48 -1.35 19.10
CA ASP A 115 -5.79 -1.67 19.67
C ASP A 115 -6.38 -2.98 19.11
N SER A 116 -5.62 -3.72 18.28
CA SER A 116 -6.05 -4.97 17.64
C SER A 116 -7.37 -4.80 16.88
N LEU A 117 -7.41 -3.83 15.96
CA LEU A 117 -8.58 -3.47 15.17
C LEU A 117 -8.59 -4.14 13.78
N ILE A 118 -7.43 -4.59 13.30
CA ILE A 118 -7.28 -5.22 11.98
C ILE A 118 -7.59 -6.71 12.09
N SER A 119 -8.64 -7.12 11.37
CA SER A 119 -9.24 -8.46 11.44
C SER A 119 -8.49 -9.52 10.63
N ASP A 120 -7.87 -9.13 9.52
CA ASP A 120 -7.13 -10.04 8.65
C ASP A 120 -6.11 -9.27 7.80
N TYR A 121 -5.14 -9.98 7.22
CA TYR A 121 -4.20 -9.39 6.26
C TYR A 121 -3.80 -10.36 5.15
N TYR A 122 -3.55 -9.79 3.97
CA TYR A 122 -3.08 -10.46 2.78
C TYR A 122 -1.80 -9.76 2.33
N ALA A 123 -0.70 -10.50 2.29
CA ALA A 123 0.61 -9.97 1.91
C ALA A 123 0.97 -10.41 0.48
N ARG A 124 2.22 -10.15 0.06
CA ARG A 124 2.75 -10.47 -1.28
C ARG A 124 2.42 -11.89 -1.78
N GLY A 125 2.42 -12.89 -0.89
CA GLY A 125 2.09 -14.27 -1.25
C GLY A 125 0.65 -14.50 -1.73
N SER A 126 -0.24 -13.54 -1.45
CA SER A 126 -1.64 -13.52 -1.91
C SER A 126 -1.84 -12.68 -3.18
N CYS A 127 -0.82 -11.95 -3.64
CA CYS A 127 -0.88 -11.18 -4.88
C CYS A 127 -0.56 -12.04 -6.09
N GLN A 128 -1.09 -11.64 -7.26
CA GLN A 128 -0.66 -12.16 -8.56
C GLN A 128 0.22 -11.13 -9.23
N PHE A 129 1.41 -11.52 -9.67
CA PHE A 129 2.32 -10.63 -10.41
C PHE A 129 2.34 -11.03 -11.88
N ILE A 130 1.95 -10.11 -12.77
CA ILE A 130 1.99 -10.32 -14.23
C ILE A 130 2.80 -9.18 -14.83
N ASN A 131 3.91 -9.50 -15.49
CA ASN A 131 4.83 -8.51 -16.08
C ASN A 131 5.26 -7.42 -15.06
N GLY A 132 5.53 -7.81 -13.82
CA GLY A 132 5.92 -6.89 -12.74
C GLY A 132 4.76 -6.12 -12.08
N VAL A 133 3.57 -6.14 -12.67
CA VAL A 133 2.38 -5.48 -12.10
C VAL A 133 1.74 -6.37 -11.03
N CYS A 134 1.48 -5.80 -9.86
CA CYS A 134 0.83 -6.46 -8.74
C CYS A 134 -0.70 -6.37 -8.84
N PHE A 135 -1.37 -7.52 -8.87
CA PHE A 135 -2.82 -7.63 -8.83
C PHE A 135 -3.27 -8.20 -7.48
N LYS A 136 -4.27 -7.56 -6.88
CA LYS A 136 -4.86 -7.94 -5.60
C LYS A 136 -6.27 -8.49 -5.84
N ASP A 137 -6.43 -9.80 -5.66
CA ASP A 137 -7.68 -10.49 -5.93
C ASP A 137 -8.61 -10.47 -4.71
N LEU A 138 -9.59 -9.56 -4.70
CA LEU A 138 -10.54 -9.43 -3.59
C LEU A 138 -11.46 -10.65 -3.42
N SER A 139 -11.52 -11.58 -4.39
CA SER A 139 -12.30 -12.82 -4.22
C SER A 139 -11.74 -13.73 -3.13
N LEU A 140 -10.47 -13.53 -2.74
CA LEU A 140 -9.81 -14.24 -1.64
C LEU A 140 -10.39 -13.90 -0.25
N LEU A 141 -11.17 -12.82 -0.13
CA LEU A 141 -11.72 -12.35 1.14
C LEU A 141 -12.91 -13.20 1.64
N ASP A 142 -13.59 -13.93 0.75
CA ASP A 142 -14.89 -14.59 1.05
C ASP A 142 -15.88 -13.60 1.69
N ARG A 143 -16.06 -12.42 1.06
CA ARG A 143 -16.99 -11.35 1.47
C ARG A 143 -17.88 -10.94 0.30
N PRO A 144 -19.13 -10.51 0.54
CA PRO A 144 -19.98 -9.95 -0.51
C PRO A 144 -19.37 -8.67 -1.08
N MET A 145 -19.17 -8.60 -2.40
CA MET A 145 -18.52 -7.44 -3.02
C MET A 145 -19.34 -6.15 -2.91
N GLU A 146 -20.65 -6.24 -2.71
CA GLU A 146 -21.52 -5.11 -2.39
C GLU A 146 -21.24 -4.47 -1.02
N ASP A 147 -20.50 -5.15 -0.14
CA ASP A 147 -20.13 -4.67 1.18
C ASP A 147 -18.66 -4.23 1.27
N VAL A 148 -17.88 -4.39 0.19
CA VAL A 148 -16.43 -4.15 0.17
C VAL A 148 -16.09 -2.79 -0.44
N ILE A 149 -15.23 -2.03 0.23
CA ILE A 149 -14.46 -0.93 -0.35
C ILE A 149 -12.98 -1.29 -0.26
N PHE A 150 -12.24 -1.00 -1.33
CA PHE A 150 -10.80 -1.21 -1.40
C PHE A 150 -10.09 0.12 -1.67
N ILE A 151 -9.20 0.52 -0.77
CA ILE A 151 -8.42 1.76 -0.85
C ILE A 151 -6.95 1.42 -1.06
N ASP A 152 -6.38 1.99 -2.12
CA ASP A 152 -4.99 1.78 -2.55
C ASP A 152 -4.50 3.06 -3.24
N ASN A 153 -3.21 3.37 -3.16
CA ASN A 153 -2.61 4.50 -3.86
C ASN A 153 -2.10 4.12 -5.27
N ASN A 154 -2.11 2.83 -5.62
CA ASN A 154 -1.76 2.32 -6.93
C ASN A 154 -3.02 2.03 -7.78
N PRO A 155 -3.24 2.74 -8.89
CA PRO A 155 -4.40 2.53 -9.76
C PRO A 155 -4.49 1.11 -10.32
N ASN A 156 -3.34 0.46 -10.60
CA ASN A 156 -3.30 -0.90 -11.13
C ASN A 156 -3.85 -1.94 -10.15
N ALA A 157 -3.90 -1.62 -8.85
CA ALA A 157 -4.46 -2.52 -7.84
C ALA A 157 -5.96 -2.80 -8.10
N PHE A 158 -6.66 -1.89 -8.79
CA PHE A 158 -8.10 -1.96 -9.01
C PHE A 158 -8.50 -2.66 -10.30
N ASP A 159 -7.56 -3.13 -11.13
CA ASP A 159 -7.85 -3.66 -12.48
C ASP A 159 -8.91 -4.76 -12.49
N ARG A 160 -9.01 -5.57 -11.42
CA ARG A 160 -10.00 -6.65 -11.28
C ARG A 160 -11.18 -6.32 -10.37
N CYS A 161 -11.24 -5.10 -9.83
CA CYS A 161 -12.25 -4.68 -8.85
C CYS A 161 -12.57 -3.18 -8.93
N GLN A 162 -12.66 -2.62 -10.14
CA GLN A 162 -12.82 -1.18 -10.38
C GLN A 162 -14.03 -0.57 -9.65
N GLU A 163 -15.14 -1.30 -9.54
CA GLU A 163 -16.34 -0.82 -8.85
C GLU A 163 -16.15 -0.67 -7.33
N ASN A 164 -15.19 -1.37 -6.74
CA ASN A 164 -14.88 -1.36 -5.30
C ASN A 164 -13.73 -0.41 -4.94
N GLY A 165 -13.02 0.12 -5.93
CA GLY A 165 -11.79 0.89 -5.74
C GLY A 165 -12.02 2.35 -5.36
N LEU A 166 -11.20 2.84 -4.42
CA LEU A 166 -10.98 4.26 -4.16
C LEU A 166 -9.48 4.54 -4.19
N LEU A 167 -9.05 5.32 -5.18
CA LEU A 167 -7.67 5.77 -5.27
C LEU A 167 -7.40 6.87 -4.24
N ILE A 168 -6.48 6.62 -3.31
CA ILE A 168 -6.02 7.60 -2.32
C ILE A 168 -4.70 8.24 -2.78
N PRO A 169 -4.44 9.52 -2.49
CA PRO A 169 -3.13 10.10 -2.73
C PRO A 169 -2.01 9.34 -2.01
N SER A 170 -0.90 9.13 -2.70
CA SER A 170 0.30 8.52 -2.10
C SER A 170 0.83 9.39 -0.96
N TYR A 171 1.06 8.77 0.18
CA TYR A 171 1.71 9.37 1.34
C TYR A 171 3.22 9.31 1.20
N LEU A 172 3.83 10.48 1.02
CA LEU A 172 5.27 10.64 0.88
C LEU A 172 5.78 11.55 1.99
N ASP A 173 5.63 11.11 3.24
CA ASP A 173 6.21 11.72 4.47
C ASP A 173 5.78 13.15 4.87
N SER A 174 4.81 13.76 4.18
CA SER A 174 4.30 15.10 4.48
C SER A 174 3.53 15.18 5.81
N GLU A 175 3.93 16.09 6.69
CA GLU A 175 3.26 16.35 7.98
C GLU A 175 1.89 17.03 7.82
N ASP A 176 1.69 17.79 6.73
CA ASP A 176 0.43 18.46 6.43
C ASP A 176 -0.59 17.52 5.75
N ASP A 177 -0.28 16.22 5.60
CA ASP A 177 -1.22 15.25 5.04
C ASP A 177 -2.40 15.04 6.00
N ASP A 178 -3.61 15.15 5.47
CA ASP A 178 -4.86 14.94 6.20
C ASP A 178 -5.77 13.91 5.50
N CYS A 179 -5.24 13.12 4.57
CA CYS A 179 -6.05 12.26 3.72
C CYS A 179 -6.84 11.22 4.53
N LEU A 180 -6.20 10.62 5.54
CA LEU A 180 -6.89 9.66 6.44
C LEU A 180 -7.98 10.35 7.28
N LEU A 181 -7.78 11.60 7.68
CA LEU A 181 -8.79 12.37 8.40
C LEU A 181 -10.00 12.67 7.52
N ARG A 182 -9.76 13.07 6.26
CA ARG A 182 -10.81 13.32 5.25
C ARG A 182 -11.60 12.06 4.88
N LEU A 183 -10.97 10.88 4.92
CA LEU A 183 -11.65 9.60 4.65
C LEU A 183 -12.74 9.27 5.67
N ILE A 184 -12.55 9.60 6.94
CA ILE A 184 -13.46 9.20 8.03
C ILE A 184 -14.92 9.59 7.74
N PRO A 185 -15.26 10.86 7.43
CA PRO A 185 -16.65 11.24 7.15
C PRO A 185 -17.18 10.62 5.85
N PHE A 186 -16.34 10.39 4.83
CA PHE A 186 -16.75 9.67 3.62
C PHE A 186 -17.10 8.21 3.90
N LEU A 187 -16.28 7.50 4.66
CA LEU A 187 -16.55 6.12 5.07
C LEU A 187 -17.82 6.02 5.93
N LYS A 188 -18.06 6.98 6.83
CA LYS A 188 -19.32 7.07 7.60
C LYS A 188 -20.56 7.34 6.73
N PHE A 189 -20.39 8.05 5.62
CA PHE A 189 -21.46 8.22 4.62
C PHE A 189 -21.72 6.90 3.87
N LEU A 190 -20.65 6.22 3.46
CA LEU A 190 -20.69 5.00 2.68
C LEU A 190 -21.23 3.81 3.48
N SER A 191 -20.95 3.72 4.79
CA SER A 191 -21.43 2.63 5.66
C SER A 191 -22.96 2.50 5.71
N LYS A 192 -23.69 3.57 5.37
CA LYS A 192 -25.15 3.62 5.33
C LYS A 192 -25.74 3.10 4.02
N LYS A 193 -24.91 2.80 3.02
CA LYS A 193 -25.34 2.34 1.70
C LYS A 193 -25.60 0.83 1.72
N LYS A 194 -26.61 0.39 0.95
CA LYS A 194 -26.93 -1.03 0.80
C LYS A 194 -25.84 -1.75 -0.01
N ASP A 195 -25.55 -1.23 -1.20
CA ASP A 195 -24.41 -1.64 -2.03
C ASP A 195 -23.42 -0.48 -2.09
N LEU A 196 -22.15 -0.75 -1.78
CA LEU A 196 -21.08 0.23 -1.80
C LEU A 196 -20.60 0.52 -3.23
N ARG A 197 -21.00 -0.26 -4.22
CA ARG A 197 -20.57 -0.10 -5.60
C ARG A 197 -21.55 0.73 -6.44
N PRO A 198 -21.05 1.38 -7.50
CA PRO A 198 -19.64 1.66 -7.72
C PRO A 198 -19.18 2.80 -6.79
N ILE A 199 -18.02 2.64 -6.16
CA ILE A 199 -17.47 3.61 -5.20
C ILE A 199 -17.33 5.01 -5.81
N ALA A 200 -16.94 5.10 -7.08
CA ALA A 200 -16.83 6.35 -7.82
C ALA A 200 -18.14 7.17 -7.83
N GLN A 201 -19.30 6.52 -7.91
CA GLN A 201 -20.59 7.22 -7.87
C GLN A 201 -20.91 7.74 -6.47
N HIS A 202 -20.63 6.95 -5.42
CA HIS A 202 -20.82 7.39 -4.04
C HIS A 202 -19.85 8.52 -3.66
N LEU A 203 -18.62 8.47 -4.17
CA LEU A 203 -17.65 9.56 -4.03
C LEU A 203 -18.18 10.85 -4.65
N HIS A 204 -18.60 10.81 -5.92
CA HIS A 204 -19.16 11.98 -6.59
C HIS A 204 -20.39 12.53 -5.86
N GLN A 205 -21.27 11.66 -5.36
CA GLN A 205 -22.41 12.07 -4.54
C GLN A 205 -21.96 12.77 -3.25
N TYR A 206 -20.98 12.21 -2.56
CA TYR A 206 -20.45 12.77 -1.32
C TYR A 206 -19.81 14.14 -1.55
N GLU A 207 -18.97 14.28 -2.57
CA GLU A 207 -18.31 15.53 -2.95
C GLU A 207 -19.31 16.63 -3.31
N ASN A 208 -20.36 16.29 -4.05
CA ASN A 208 -21.46 17.21 -4.34
C ASN A 208 -22.19 17.68 -3.07
N ASN A 209 -22.37 16.79 -2.09
CA ASN A 209 -23.03 17.14 -0.82
C ASN A 209 -22.19 18.09 0.03
N ILE A 210 -20.86 17.96 0.00
CA ILE A 210 -19.94 18.81 0.77
C ILE A 210 -19.45 20.04 -0.02
N GLY A 211 -19.71 20.09 -1.33
CA GLY A 211 -19.27 21.18 -2.21
C GLY A 211 -17.76 21.23 -2.42
N ALA A 212 -17.06 20.10 -2.30
CA ALA A 212 -15.62 19.99 -2.40
C ALA A 212 -15.18 18.59 -2.85
N THR A 213 -14.06 18.49 -3.56
CA THR A 213 -13.41 17.22 -3.92
C THR A 213 -12.75 16.61 -2.69
N LEU A 214 -12.90 15.29 -2.50
CA LEU A 214 -12.35 14.59 -1.35
C LEU A 214 -10.83 14.60 -1.38
N PHE A 215 -10.22 14.36 -2.55
CA PHE A 215 -8.78 14.39 -2.79
C PHE A 215 -8.44 15.18 -4.04
N THR A 216 -7.81 16.35 -3.86
CA THR A 216 -7.30 17.13 -5.00
C THR A 216 -5.91 16.64 -5.45
N GLU A 217 -5.25 15.87 -4.59
CA GLU A 217 -3.86 15.45 -4.71
C GLU A 217 -3.69 14.16 -5.53
N THR A 218 -4.78 13.46 -5.82
CA THR A 218 -4.75 12.16 -6.52
C THR A 218 -4.14 12.30 -7.92
N GLN A 219 -4.34 13.43 -8.60
CA GLN A 219 -3.74 13.67 -9.91
C GLN A 219 -2.20 13.64 -9.86
N LYS A 220 -1.59 14.21 -8.81
CA LYS A 220 -0.14 14.17 -8.60
C LYS A 220 0.37 12.75 -8.40
N THR A 221 -0.44 11.89 -7.76
CA THR A 221 -0.08 10.47 -7.57
C THR A 221 0.03 9.75 -8.91
N LEU A 222 -0.92 9.99 -9.82
CA LEU A 222 -0.90 9.40 -11.16
C LEU A 222 0.28 9.91 -12.00
N GLU A 223 0.62 11.20 -11.88
CA GLU A 223 1.76 11.81 -12.57
C GLU A 223 3.10 11.21 -12.11
N ILE A 224 3.32 11.11 -10.79
CA ILE A 224 4.55 10.51 -10.22
C ILE A 224 4.71 9.06 -10.68
N GLN A 225 3.62 8.30 -10.77
CA GLN A 225 3.67 6.90 -11.22
C GLN A 225 3.99 6.79 -12.71
N GLN A 226 3.49 7.70 -13.55
CA GLN A 226 3.81 7.73 -14.97
C GLN A 226 5.29 8.06 -15.21
N GLU A 227 5.84 9.04 -14.48
CA GLU A 227 7.26 9.41 -14.57
C GLU A 227 8.19 8.25 -14.18
N ALA A 228 7.84 7.47 -13.14
CA ALA A 228 8.62 6.32 -12.72
C ALA A 228 8.67 5.21 -13.79
N ILE A 229 7.56 4.97 -14.50
CA ILE A 229 7.50 3.99 -15.61
C ILE A 229 8.38 4.43 -16.79
N ASP A 230 8.37 5.72 -17.10
CA ASP A 230 9.16 6.26 -18.21
C ASP A 230 10.68 6.18 -17.91
N GLU A 231 11.10 6.43 -16.66
CA GLU A 231 12.49 6.25 -16.23
C GLU A 231 12.98 4.80 -16.32
N ASP A 232 12.17 3.83 -15.86
CA ASP A 232 12.52 2.41 -15.92
C ASP A 232 12.64 1.93 -17.38
N THR A 233 11.74 2.36 -18.26
CA THR A 233 11.76 2.03 -19.70
C THR A 233 12.99 2.58 -20.42
N LEU A 234 13.47 3.76 -20.03
CA LEU A 234 14.70 4.37 -20.56
C LEU A 234 15.96 3.66 -20.06
N SER A 235 15.91 3.03 -18.88
CA SER A 235 17.04 2.30 -18.30
C SER A 235 17.27 0.92 -18.94
N GLU A 236 16.19 0.22 -19.33
CA GLU A 236 16.27 -1.08 -20.02
C GLU A 236 16.79 -0.95 -21.47
N GLY A 237 16.58 0.20 -22.11
CA GLY A 237 17.03 0.48 -23.49
C GLY A 237 18.54 0.60 -23.70
N ASN A 238 19.35 0.65 -22.62
CA ASN A 238 20.80 0.82 -22.70
C ASN A 238 21.63 -0.46 -22.42
N VAL A 239 20.99 -1.62 -22.24
CA VAL A 239 21.70 -2.90 -22.08
C VAL A 239 21.82 -3.62 -23.42
N VAL A 240 22.57 -3.04 -24.37
CA VAL A 240 23.04 -3.77 -25.55
C VAL A 240 24.53 -3.48 -25.80
N LYS A 241 25.32 -4.50 -25.42
CA LYS A 241 26.70 -4.82 -25.86
C LYS A 241 27.84 -3.88 -25.46
N LYS A 242 28.67 -4.37 -24.52
CA LYS A 242 30.14 -4.50 -24.71
C LYS A 242 30.73 -5.44 -23.65
N GLU A 243 30.98 -6.68 -24.05
CA GLU A 243 32.03 -7.51 -23.44
C GLU A 243 33.38 -7.05 -24.02
N ASN A 244 34.33 -6.73 -23.13
CA ASN A 244 35.75 -7.13 -23.13
C ASN A 244 36.61 -6.11 -22.36
N ASP A 245 37.27 -6.62 -21.32
CA ASP A 245 38.54 -6.24 -20.67
C ASP A 245 38.86 -4.75 -20.38
N ILE A 246 39.13 -4.45 -19.09
CA ILE A 246 40.42 -3.95 -18.53
C ILE A 246 40.22 -3.43 -17.08
N THR A 247 41.28 -3.62 -16.30
CA THR A 247 41.57 -3.49 -14.86
C THR A 247 41.60 -2.07 -14.24
N ASP A 248 41.46 -2.02 -12.90
CA ASP A 248 42.01 -1.11 -11.87
C ASP A 248 42.09 0.44 -12.06
N LEU A 249 41.64 1.12 -10.98
CA LEU A 249 42.06 2.43 -10.43
C LEU A 249 41.65 3.77 -11.10
N ASP A 250 40.92 4.54 -10.30
CA ASP A 250 41.03 6.00 -10.04
C ASP A 250 40.47 7.11 -10.96
N ILE A 251 39.58 7.91 -10.33
CA ILE A 251 39.49 9.39 -10.26
C ILE A 251 39.23 10.19 -11.56
N LYS A 252 38.12 10.95 -11.60
CA LYS A 252 38.14 12.45 -11.64
C LYS A 252 36.75 13.09 -11.68
N HIS A 253 36.50 13.90 -10.65
CA HIS A 253 35.64 15.08 -10.68
C HIS A 253 35.99 16.03 -11.84
N LYS A 254 34.99 16.59 -12.52
CA LYS A 254 35.03 17.96 -13.06
C LYS A 254 33.62 18.57 -13.13
N LYS A 255 33.48 19.70 -12.46
CA LYS A 255 32.32 20.60 -12.38
C LYS A 255 32.12 21.34 -13.71
N THR A 256 30.86 21.64 -14.03
CA THR A 256 30.50 22.98 -14.55
C THR A 256 29.11 23.36 -14.06
N GLN A 257 29.06 24.57 -13.51
CA GLN A 257 28.02 25.22 -12.75
C GLN A 257 27.30 26.17 -13.71
N THR A 258 25.97 26.05 -13.86
CA THR A 258 24.97 27.14 -13.92
C THR A 258 23.61 26.60 -14.36
N HIS A 259 22.57 26.95 -13.57
CA HIS A 259 21.14 26.79 -13.82
C HIS A 259 20.58 25.36 -13.92
N PHE A 260 20.14 24.81 -12.79
CA PHE A 260 18.81 24.17 -12.56
C PHE A 260 18.81 23.49 -11.18
N GLU A 261 18.66 24.30 -10.12
CA GLU A 261 18.58 23.86 -8.70
C GLU A 261 17.21 23.24 -8.32
N ALA A 262 16.52 22.57 -9.25
CA ALA A 262 15.18 22.01 -8.99
C ALA A 262 14.94 20.56 -9.45
N VAL A 263 15.93 19.85 -10.03
CA VAL A 263 15.65 18.55 -10.71
C VAL A 263 16.54 17.38 -10.21
N CYS A 264 17.38 17.56 -9.18
CA CYS A 264 18.28 16.50 -8.68
C CYS A 264 17.88 15.86 -7.33
N LYS A 265 16.58 15.70 -7.05
CA LYS A 265 16.10 14.96 -5.85
C LYS A 265 15.32 13.67 -6.13
N VAL A 266 15.14 13.26 -7.39
CA VAL A 266 14.31 12.08 -7.72
C VAL A 266 15.11 10.88 -8.23
N SER A 267 16.32 11.06 -8.77
CA SER A 267 17.10 9.95 -9.34
C SER A 267 17.76 8.97 -8.33
N ASN A 268 17.48 9.10 -7.03
CA ASN A 268 17.79 8.06 -6.03
C ASN A 268 16.54 7.44 -5.39
N LYS A 269 15.34 7.81 -5.83
CA LYS A 269 14.07 7.40 -5.21
C LYS A 269 13.51 6.07 -5.75
N ILE A 270 14.05 5.55 -6.86
CA ILE A 270 13.61 4.25 -7.44
C ILE A 270 14.45 3.05 -6.94
N ARG A 271 15.52 3.27 -6.17
CA ARG A 271 16.29 2.18 -5.51
C ARG A 271 15.83 1.86 -4.08
N SER A 272 14.66 2.35 -3.67
CA SER A 272 14.01 2.02 -2.39
C SER A 272 12.98 0.88 -2.54
N ALA A 273 12.44 0.65 -3.73
CA ALA A 273 11.48 -0.43 -3.99
C ALA A 273 12.12 -1.85 -4.05
N THR A 274 13.45 -1.98 -4.07
CA THR A 274 14.13 -3.18 -4.60
C THR A 274 14.84 -4.09 -3.60
N LEU A 275 14.65 -3.92 -2.30
CA LEU A 275 15.09 -4.99 -1.36
C LEU A 275 14.06 -6.12 -1.25
N PHE A 276 12.81 -5.87 -1.69
CA PHE A 276 11.72 -6.81 -1.51
C PHE A 276 10.73 -6.95 -2.69
N SER A 277 11.04 -6.40 -3.87
CA SER A 277 10.19 -6.50 -5.07
C SER A 277 10.53 -7.66 -6.02
N GLY A 278 11.33 -8.64 -5.57
CA GLY A 278 11.61 -9.88 -6.32
C GLY A 278 10.50 -10.91 -6.29
#